data_AF-W7F504-F1
#
_entry.id   AF-W7F504-F1
#
_cell.length_a   1.000
_cell.length_b   1.000
_cell.length_c   1.000
_cell.angle_alpha   90.00
_cell.angle_beta   90.00
_cell.angle_gamma   90.00
#
_symmetry.space_group_name_H-M   'P 1'
#
loop_
_entity.id
_entity.type
_entity.pdbx_description
1 polymer ?
#
loop_
_entity_poly.entity_id
_entity_poly.type
_entity_poly.pdbx_seq_one_letter_code
_entity_poly.pdbx_strand_id
1 'polypeptide(L)' 'MIVESNYKAVETFDVIYEEVNLIDFEFDESIKTFFYPCPCGDIFEVTLEDLFKGENILKCPSCSLTIKILYTPEELHKYT' A
#
# COMPACT_ATOMS: atom_id res chain seq x y z
N MET A 1 -24.86 7.79 -34.87
CA MET A 1 -24.85 8.05 -33.42
C MET A 1 -23.41 7.91 -32.97
N ILE A 2 -22.86 9.01 -32.49
CA ILE A 2 -21.46 9.14 -32.12
C ILE A 2 -21.32 8.51 -30.73
N VAL A 3 -20.44 7.53 -30.55
CA VAL A 3 -19.89 7.24 -29.22
C VAL A 3 -18.44 7.65 -29.27
N GLU A 4 -18.16 8.84 -28.74
CA GLU A 4 -16.83 9.41 -28.69
C GLU A 4 -15.94 8.51 -27.84
N SER A 5 -14.92 7.97 -28.50
CA SER A 5 -13.83 7.23 -27.87
C SER A 5 -13.06 8.17 -26.94
N ASN A 6 -13.43 8.21 -25.67
CA ASN A 6 -12.55 8.71 -24.61
C ASN A 6 -11.92 7.52 -23.88
N TYR A 7 -11.17 6.71 -24.63
CA TYR A 7 -10.22 5.76 -24.05
C TYR A 7 -9.01 6.58 -23.59
N LYS A 8 -9.16 7.25 -22.45
CA LYS A 8 -7.99 7.59 -21.63
C LYS A 8 -7.31 6.25 -21.34
N ALA A 9 -6.07 6.10 -21.80
CA ALA A 9 -5.17 5.08 -21.31
C ALA A 9 -4.98 5.33 -19.80
N VAL A 10 -5.88 4.77 -19.00
CA VAL A 10 -5.67 4.57 -17.57
C VAL A 10 -5.01 3.21 -17.49
N GLU A 11 -3.73 3.22 -17.14
CA GLU A 11 -2.93 2.02 -16.98
C GLU A 11 -3.66 1.02 -16.08
N THR A 12 -3.62 -0.23 -16.52
CA THR A 12 -4.41 -1.37 -16.10
C THR A 12 -4.52 -1.49 -14.58
N PHE A 13 -5.74 -1.29 -14.08
CA PHE A 13 -6.27 -1.62 -12.75
C PHE A 13 -5.37 -2.52 -11.88
N ASP A 14 -4.52 -1.91 -11.05
CA ASP A 14 -4.18 -2.50 -9.75
C ASP A 14 -5.48 -2.50 -8.94
N VAL A 15 -6.20 -3.61 -8.99
CA VAL A 15 -7.39 -3.80 -8.16
C VAL A 15 -6.91 -3.86 -6.71
N ILE A 16 -7.13 -2.77 -5.98
CA ILE A 16 -6.87 -2.73 -4.55
C ILE A 16 -7.80 -3.74 -3.87
N TYR A 17 -7.20 -4.74 -3.26
CA TYR A 17 -7.89 -5.80 -2.54
C TYR A 17 -8.56 -5.23 -1.27
N GLU A 18 -7.81 -4.45 -0.51
CA GLU A 18 -8.31 -3.76 0.69
C GLU A 18 -7.52 -2.48 0.99
N GLU A 19 -8.17 -1.58 1.74
CA GLU A 19 -7.52 -0.42 2.35
C GLU A 19 -7.36 -0.69 3.85
N VAL A 20 -6.13 -0.62 4.34
CA VAL A 20 -5.75 -0.96 5.72
C VAL A 20 -5.17 0.28 6.40
N ASN A 21 -5.52 0.52 7.66
CA ASN A 21 -4.93 1.65 8.39
C ASN A 21 -3.51 1.31 8.83
N LEU A 22 -2.61 2.29 8.84
CA LEU A 22 -1.23 2.09 9.29
C LEU A 22 -1.14 1.57 10.74
N ILE A 23 -2.14 1.87 11.57
CA ILE A 23 -2.23 1.39 12.96
C ILE A 23 -2.40 -0.14 13.03
N ASP A 24 -2.94 -0.76 11.99
CA ASP A 24 -3.11 -2.22 11.92
C ASP A 24 -1.82 -2.95 11.49
N PHE A 25 -0.76 -2.21 11.16
CA PHE A 25 0.55 -2.78 10.82
C PHE A 25 1.42 -2.92 12.08
N GLU A 26 2.25 -3.95 12.08
CA GLU A 26 3.31 -4.13 13.06
C GLU A 26 4.54 -3.34 12.62
N PHE A 27 5.09 -2.49 13.50
CA PHE A 27 6.28 -1.67 13.20
C PHE A 27 7.53 -2.23 13.87
N ASP A 28 8.59 -2.46 13.09
CA ASP A 28 9.91 -2.80 13.61
C ASP A 28 10.82 -1.55 13.64
N GLU A 29 11.12 -1.07 14.85
CA GLU A 29 11.96 0.11 15.08
C GLU A 29 13.42 -0.08 14.64
N SER A 30 13.92 -1.31 14.60
CA SER A 30 15.33 -1.61 14.29
C SER A 30 15.63 -1.38 12.82
N ILE A 31 14.65 -1.67 11.95
CA ILE A 31 14.76 -1.54 10.49
C ILE A 31 13.84 -0.46 9.91
N LYS A 32 13.01 0.17 10.75
CA LYS A 32 12.01 1.17 10.36
C LYS A 32 11.06 0.68 9.27
N THR A 33 10.51 -0.52 9.46
CA THR A 33 9.63 -1.18 8.47
C THR A 33 8.31 -1.59 9.11
N PHE A 34 7.22 -1.37 8.38
CA PHE A 34 5.88 -1.81 8.74
C PHE A 34 5.56 -3.13 8.04
N PHE A 35 4.89 -4.02 8.78
CA PHE A 35 4.54 -5.37 8.35
C PHE A 35 3.04 -5.63 8.48
N TYR A 36 2.45 -6.27 7.49
CA TYR A 36 1.05 -6.70 7.53
C TYR A 36 0.88 -8.11 6.95
N PRO A 37 0.20 -9.03 7.64
CA PRO A 37 0.06 -10.41 7.19
C PRO A 37 -0.84 -10.50 5.96
N CYS A 38 -0.38 -11.20 4.92
CA CYS A 38 -1.17 -11.50 3.74
C CYS A 38 -1.95 -12.81 3.93
N PRO A 39 -3.23 -12.91 3.51
CA PRO A 39 -4.00 -14.16 3.62
C PRO A 39 -3.42 -15.34 2.84
N CYS A 40 -2.44 -15.13 1.94
CA CYS A 40 -1.73 -16.21 1.26
C CYS A 40 -0.62 -16.86 2.09
N GLY A 41 -0.22 -16.26 3.22
CA GLY A 41 0.84 -16.74 4.09
C GLY A 41 2.14 -15.92 4.07
N ASP A 42 2.30 -15.00 3.11
CA ASP A 42 3.41 -14.03 3.10
C ASP A 42 3.09 -12.76 3.88
N ILE A 43 4.03 -11.82 3.91
CA ILE A 43 3.93 -10.57 4.64
C ILE A 43 4.12 -9.42 3.65
N PHE A 44 3.26 -8.41 3.76
CA PHE A 44 3.48 -7.12 3.12
C PHE A 44 4.46 -6.31 3.95
N GLU A 45 5.44 -5.69 3.30
CA GLU A 45 6.45 -4.87 3.96
C GLU A 45 6.55 -3.50 3.28
N VAL A 46 6.74 -2.45 4.09
CA VAL A 46 7.02 -1.10 3.60
C VAL A 46 7.90 -0.36 4.58
N THR A 47 8.91 0.35 4.07
CA THR A 47 9.75 1.17 4.94
C THR A 47 9.04 2.46 5.31
N LEU A 48 9.35 2.99 6.49
CA LEU A 48 8.90 4.30 6.91
C LEU A 48 9.31 5.39 5.90
N GLU A 49 10.52 5.28 5.33
CA GLU A 49 11.01 6.21 4.32
C GLU A 49 10.17 6.20 3.04
N ASP A 50 9.70 5.03 2.60
CA ASP A 50 8.87 4.90 1.40
C ASP A 50 7.46 5.46 1.63
N LEU A 51 6.89 5.26 2.83
CA LEU A 51 5.65 5.93 3.24
C LEU A 51 5.79 7.46 3.25
N PHE A 52 6.95 7.99 3.66
CA PHE A 52 7.24 9.42 3.58
C PHE A 52 7.36 9.94 2.14
N LYS A 53 7.80 9.09 1.20
CA LYS A 53 7.82 9.42 -0.24
C LYS A 53 6.43 9.32 -0.89
N GLY A 54 5.45 8.76 -0.17
CA GLY A 54 4.08 8.57 -0.66
C GLY A 54 3.84 7.18 -1.28
N GLU A 55 4.73 6.21 -1.07
CA GLU A 55 4.51 4.82 -1.47
C GLU A 55 3.60 4.13 -0.47
N ASN A 56 2.29 4.19 -0.73
CA ASN A 56 1.27 3.62 0.14
C ASN A 56 0.53 2.43 -0.50
N ILE A 57 1.03 1.93 -1.61
CA ILE A 57 0.48 0.78 -2.33
C ILE A 57 1.47 -0.38 -2.20
N LEU A 58 1.06 -1.45 -1.54
CA LEU A 58 1.89 -2.63 -1.37
C LEU A 58 1.38 -3.79 -2.20
N LYS A 59 2.31 -4.51 -2.81
CA LYS A 59 2.02 -5.70 -3.59
C LYS A 59 2.64 -6.91 -2.94
N CYS A 60 1.84 -7.96 -2.72
CA CYS A 60 2.33 -9.19 -2.17
C CYS A 60 3.19 -9.92 -3.23
N PRO A 61 4.42 -10.34 -2.90
CA PRO A 61 5.30 -11.03 -3.85
C PRO A 61 4.74 -12.38 -4.33
N SER A 62 3.86 -13.03 -3.55
CA SER A 62 3.42 -14.40 -3.84
C SER A 62 2.03 -14.50 -4.47
N CYS A 63 1.06 -13.71 -4.01
CA CYS A 63 -0.31 -13.79 -4.53
C CYS A 63 -0.69 -12.62 -5.45
N SER A 64 0.22 -11.66 -5.66
CA SER A 64 -0.03 -10.42 -6.41
C SER A 64 -1.20 -9.57 -5.87
N LEU A 65 -1.68 -9.83 -4.66
CA LEU A 65 -2.64 -8.95 -4.00
C LEU A 65 -2.02 -7.59 -3.77
N THR A 66 -2.80 -6.55 -4.04
CA THR A 66 -2.39 -5.17 -3.83
C THR A 66 -3.24 -4.58 -2.72
N ILE A 67 -2.63 -4.04 -1.67
CA ILE A 67 -3.32 -3.32 -0.58
C ILE A 67 -2.89 -1.86 -0.57
N LYS A 68 -3.75 -1.00 -0.02
CA LYS A 68 -3.45 0.42 0.15
C LYS A 68 -3.44 0.79 1.62
N ILE A 69 -2.40 1.50 2.02
CA ILE A 69 -2.22 1.98 3.38
C ILE A 69 -2.90 3.34 3.53
N LEU A 70 -3.74 3.45 4.55
CA LEU A 70 -4.37 4.69 5.00
C LEU A 70 -3.59 5.22 6.20
N TYR A 71 -3.04 6.42 6.07
CA TYR A 71 -2.33 7.11 7.13
C TYR A 71 -2.46 8.62 6.98
N THR A 72 -2.19 9.31 8.07
CA THR A 72 -2.01 10.75 8.16
C THR A 72 -0.53 11.09 8.36
N PRO A 73 -0.07 12.28 7.93
CA PRO A 73 1.30 12.73 8.19
C PRO A 73 1.64 12.73 9.68
N GLU A 74 0.67 13.04 10.55
CA GLU A 74 0.85 13.06 12.00
C GLU A 74 1.15 11.66 12.57
N GLU A 75 0.60 10.60 11.97
CA GLU A 75 0.89 9.23 12.36
C GLU A 75 2.31 8.83 11.99
N LEU A 76 2.77 9.15 10.77
CA LEU A 76 4.14 8.86 10.35
C LEU A 76 5.17 9.57 11.24
N HIS A 77 4.88 10.79 11.67
CA HIS A 77 5.77 11.57 12.54
C HIS A 77 5.98 10.92 13.92
N LYS A 78 5.12 10.00 14.36
CA LYS A 78 5.30 9.27 15.64
C LYS A 78 6.44 8.26 15.58
N TYR A 79 6.80 7.81 14.38
CA TYR A 79 7.80 6.76 14.15
C TYR A 79 9.15 7.32 13.66
N THR A 80 9.28 8.64 13.53
CA THR A 80 10.49 9.29 12.98
C THR A 80 11.67 9.32 13.95
#